data_AF-A0A7W6TAR6-F1
#
_entry.id   AF-A0A7W6TAR6-F1
#
_cell.length_a   1.000
_cell.length_b   1.000
_cell.length_c   1.000
_cell.angle_alpha   90.00
_cell.angle_beta   90.00
_cell.angle_gamma   90.00
#
_symmetry.space_group_name_H-M   'P 1'
#
loop_
_entity.id
_entity.type
_entity.pdbx_description
1 polymer ?
#
loop_
_entity_poly.entity_id
_entity_poly.type
_entity_poly.pdbx_seq_one_letter_code
_entity_poly.pdbx_strand_id
1 'polypeptide(L)'
;MVIATYAELHKLTIVRTYRDEGESGLKIENRGGLTELVEDVQSGRADFAHLLVFDVSRWGRFQDVDESAHYEFICRKAGVKVAYCARSNSTMTVAFSHHDEY
;
A
#
# COMPACT_ATOMS: atom_id res chain seq x y z
N MET A 1 -12.96 10.72 4.73
CA MET A 1 -12.50 9.55 3.95
C MET A 1 -11.96 8.50 4.92
N VAL A 2 -12.22 7.20 4.70
CA VAL A 2 -11.83 6.11 5.64
C VAL A 2 -10.34 6.13 5.98
N ILE A 3 -9.51 6.49 5.00
CA ILE A 3 -8.05 6.57 5.11
C ILE A 3 -7.61 7.68 6.08
N ALA A 4 -8.19 8.88 5.95
CA ALA A 4 -7.88 10.00 6.83
C ALA A 4 -8.28 9.67 8.28
N THR A 5 -9.45 9.06 8.47
CA THR A 5 -9.91 8.63 9.79
C THR A 5 -9.00 7.57 10.40
N TYR A 6 -8.51 6.61 9.60
CA TYR A 6 -7.51 5.65 10.08
C TYR A 6 -6.21 6.35 10.47
N ALA A 7 -5.75 7.32 9.66
CA ALA A 7 -4.57 8.10 9.95
C ALA A 7 -4.70 8.84 11.30
N GLU A 8 -5.80 9.57 11.49
CA GLU A 8 -6.10 10.33 12.71
C GLU A 8 -6.18 9.43 13.94
N LEU A 9 -6.88 8.28 13.85
CA LEU A 9 -7.02 7.32 14.95
C LEU A 9 -5.69 6.73 15.40
N HIS A 10 -4.76 6.54 14.46
CA HIS A 10 -3.47 5.92 14.72
C HIS A 10 -2.32 6.94 14.84
N LYS A 11 -2.60 8.24 14.87
CA LYS A 11 -1.60 9.32 14.86
C LYS A 11 -0.58 9.19 13.73
N LEU A 12 -1.07 8.77 12.57
CA LEU A 12 -0.28 8.57 11.37
C LEU A 12 -0.49 9.74 10.42
N THR A 13 0.56 10.11 9.69
CA THR A 13 0.47 11.10 8.61
C THR A 13 0.55 10.39 7.27
N ILE A 14 -0.40 10.66 6.39
CA ILE A 14 -0.34 10.20 5.00
C ILE A 14 0.76 10.98 4.29
N VAL A 15 1.85 10.32 3.95
CA VAL A 15 2.99 10.94 3.23
C VAL A 15 2.94 10.64 1.74
N ARG A 16 2.33 9.52 1.36
CA ARG A 16 2.24 9.11 -0.04
C ARG A 16 0.99 8.30 -0.31
N THR A 17 0.47 8.45 -1.50
CA THR A 17 -0.72 7.74 -1.97
C THR A 17 -0.41 7.14 -3.33
N TYR A 18 -0.51 5.81 -3.43
CA TYR A 18 -0.34 5.06 -4.66
C TYR A 18 -1.73 4.67 -5.18
N ARG A 19 -2.02 5.05 -6.42
CA ARG A 19 -3.33 4.86 -7.04
C ARG A 19 -3.17 4.09 -8.34
N ASP A 20 -3.89 2.98 -8.46
CA ASP A 20 -4.08 2.30 -9.73
C ASP A 20 -5.42 2.75 -10.33
N GLU A 21 -5.39 3.51 -11.42
CA GLU A 21 -6.60 3.93 -12.13
C GLU A 21 -7.33 2.69 -12.66
N GLY A 22 -8.46 2.40 -12.03
CA GLY A 22 -9.25 1.21 -12.32
C GLY A 22 -10.11 1.37 -13.56
N GLU A 23 -9.52 1.27 -14.75
CA GLU A 23 -10.27 0.97 -15.96
C GLU A 23 -9.87 -0.43 -16.47
N SER A 24 -10.79 -1.38 -16.32
CA SER A 24 -10.70 -2.77 -16.80
C SER A 24 -9.64 -3.66 -16.12
N GLY A 25 -10.10 -4.52 -15.21
CA GLY A 25 -9.30 -5.52 -14.47
C GLY A 25 -8.80 -6.69 -15.31
N LEU A 26 -8.10 -6.44 -16.43
CA LEU A 26 -7.58 -7.50 -17.30
C LEU A 26 -6.10 -7.36 -17.69
N LYS A 27 -5.42 -6.24 -17.39
CA LYS A 27 -4.00 -6.09 -17.71
C LYS A 27 -3.17 -5.62 -16.52
N ILE A 28 -2.14 -6.42 -16.21
CA ILE A 28 -1.05 -6.10 -15.26
C ILE A 28 -0.30 -4.81 -15.65
N GLU A 29 -0.44 -4.37 -16.91
CA GLU A 29 0.28 -3.24 -17.50
C GLU A 29 -0.17 -1.86 -17.00
N ASN A 30 -1.24 -1.75 -16.22
CA ASN A 30 -1.77 -0.50 -15.64
C ASN A 30 -1.63 -0.42 -14.10
N ARG A 31 -0.63 -1.09 -13.52
CA ARG A 31 -0.34 -1.09 -12.07
C ARG A 31 0.75 -0.09 -11.68
N GLY A 32 0.66 1.15 -12.18
CA GLY A 32 1.66 2.18 -11.91
C GLY A 32 1.87 2.42 -10.40
N GLY A 33 0.80 2.39 -9.60
CA GLY A 33 0.89 2.63 -8.17
C GLY A 33 1.61 1.51 -7.41
N LEU A 34 1.32 0.25 -7.75
CA LEU A 34 2.01 -0.89 -7.12
C LEU A 34 3.49 -0.96 -7.50
N THR A 35 3.82 -0.73 -8.77
CA THR A 35 5.22 -0.72 -9.22
C THR A 35 6.01 0.39 -8.54
N GLU A 36 5.48 1.61 -8.50
CA GLU A 36 6.13 2.74 -7.83
C GLU A 36 6.36 2.47 -6.33
N LEU A 37 5.37 1.89 -5.65
CA LEU A 37 5.50 1.46 -4.26
C LEU A 37 6.65 0.48 -4.08
N VAL A 38 6.70 -0.58 -4.89
CA VAL A 38 7.72 -1.63 -4.77
C VAL A 38 9.10 -1.04 -5.06
N GLU A 39 9.21 -0.17 -6.07
CA GLU A 39 10.46 0.52 -6.39
C GLU A 39 10.94 1.43 -5.26
N ASP A 40 10.06 2.19 -4.63
CA ASP A 40 10.43 3.05 -3.49
C ASP A 40 10.92 2.26 -2.29
N VAL A 41 10.24 1.15 -1.98
CA VAL A 41 10.61 0.23 -0.91
C VAL A 41 11.95 -0.45 -1.21
N GLN A 42 12.12 -0.98 -2.43
CA GLN A 42 13.36 -1.66 -2.83
C GLN A 42 14.55 -0.71 -2.93
N SER A 43 14.32 0.54 -3.34
CA SER A 43 15.35 1.57 -3.45
C SER A 43 15.74 2.17 -2.09
N GLY A 44 15.06 1.79 -1.01
CA GLY A 44 15.24 2.41 0.31
C GLY A 44 14.80 3.87 0.38
N ARG A 45 13.94 4.31 -0.55
CA ARG A 45 13.36 5.65 -0.60
C ARG A 45 12.04 5.75 0.16
N ALA A 46 11.55 4.64 0.71
CA ALA A 46 10.36 4.61 1.55
C ALA A 46 10.62 5.39 2.85
N ASP A 47 10.03 6.57 2.95
CA ASP A 47 10.00 7.46 4.12
C ASP A 47 8.83 7.16 5.07
N PHE A 48 8.23 5.98 4.91
CA PHE A 48 7.06 5.51 5.63
C PHE A 48 7.33 4.17 6.30
N ALA A 49 6.69 3.93 7.43
CA ALA A 49 6.81 2.68 8.18
C ALA A 49 5.55 1.81 8.10
N HIS A 50 4.43 2.37 7.62
CA HIS A 50 3.15 1.69 7.54
C HIS A 50 2.54 1.86 6.15
N LEU A 51 1.99 0.76 5.62
CA LEU A 51 1.31 0.71 4.34
C LEU A 51 -0.09 0.15 4.55
N LEU A 52 -1.11 0.87 4.15
CA LEU A 52 -2.51 0.43 4.19
C LEU A 52 -3.01 0.13 2.78
N VAL A 53 -3.42 -1.12 2.58
CA VAL A 53 -3.92 -1.64 1.32
C VAL A 53 -5.44 -1.80 1.44
N PHE A 54 -6.21 -1.06 0.64
CA PHE A 54 -7.67 -1.14 0.64
C PHE A 54 -8.23 -2.19 -0.32
N ASP A 55 -7.57 -2.39 -1.45
CA ASP A 55 -8.03 -3.32 -2.47
C ASP A 55 -7.00 -4.44 -2.63
N VAL A 56 -7.17 -5.51 -1.85
CA VAL A 56 -6.33 -6.72 -1.94
C VAL A 56 -6.40 -7.37 -3.33
N SER A 57 -7.44 -7.10 -4.13
CA SER A 57 -7.49 -7.59 -5.52
C SER A 57 -6.47 -6.90 -6.42
N ARG A 58 -5.92 -5.76 -5.98
CA ARG A 58 -4.83 -5.00 -6.62
C ARG A 58 -3.46 -5.35 -6.05
N TRP A 59 -3.40 -5.97 -4.88
CA TRP A 59 -2.18 -6.47 -4.25
C TRP A 59 -1.86 -7.87 -4.76
N GLY A 60 -0.99 -7.97 -5.77
CA GLY A 60 -0.76 -9.24 -6.47
C GLY A 60 -1.97 -9.70 -7.29
N ARG A 61 -1.92 -10.89 -7.87
CA ARG A 61 -3.11 -11.56 -8.37
C ARG A 61 -3.86 -12.15 -7.18
N PHE A 62 -5.13 -11.81 -7.05
CA PHE A 62 -6.03 -12.31 -6.00
C PHE A 62 -6.09 -13.86 -5.86
N GLN A 63 -5.59 -14.62 -6.85
CA GLN A 63 -5.51 -16.08 -6.82
C GLN A 63 -4.08 -16.63 -6.58
N ASP A 64 -3.07 -15.77 -6.50
CA ASP A 64 -1.66 -16.13 -6.29
C ASP A 64 -1.19 -15.60 -4.93
N VAL A 65 -1.35 -16.46 -3.92
CA VAL A 65 -0.95 -16.18 -2.53
C VAL A 65 0.56 -15.95 -2.43
N ASP A 66 1.35 -16.56 -3.32
CA ASP A 66 2.80 -16.41 -3.34
C ASP A 66 3.22 -14.99 -3.76
N GLU A 67 2.50 -14.37 -4.72
CA GLU A 67 2.78 -13.01 -5.17
C GLU A 67 2.50 -11.96 -4.08
N SER A 68 1.37 -12.10 -3.35
CA SER A 68 1.03 -11.20 -2.24
C SER A 68 2.03 -11.31 -1.09
N ALA A 69 2.44 -12.53 -0.75
CA ALA A 69 3.45 -12.80 0.27
C ALA A 69 4.82 -12.26 -0.14
N HIS A 70 5.17 -12.30 -1.44
CA HIS A 70 6.40 -11.73 -1.95
C HIS A 70 6.49 -10.22 -1.73
N TYR A 71 5.45 -9.47 -2.08
CA TYR A 71 5.41 -8.02 -1.87
C TYR A 71 5.40 -7.63 -0.39
N GLU A 72 4.64 -8.37 0.43
CA GLU A 72 4.64 -8.17 1.88
C GLU A 72 6.03 -8.43 2.49
N PHE A 73 6.72 -9.47 2.01
CA PHE A 73 8.08 -9.78 2.44
C PHE A 73 9.06 -8.66 2.07
N ILE A 74 8.97 -8.10 0.86
CA ILE A 74 9.80 -6.95 0.44
C ILE A 74 9.57 -5.75 1.36
N CYS A 75 8.31 -5.40 1.62
CA CYS A 75 7.93 -4.31 2.53
C CYS A 75 8.48 -4.55 3.93
N ARG A 76 8.26 -5.74 4.47
CA ARG A 76 8.73 -6.12 5.81
C ARG A 76 10.25 -6.09 5.93
N LYS A 77 10.97 -6.51 4.88
CA LYS A 77 12.44 -6.46 4.83
C LYS A 77 12.95 -5.01 4.88
N ALA A 78 12.20 -4.06 4.32
CA ALA A 78 12.49 -2.63 4.40
C ALA A 78 11.99 -1.97 5.71
N GLY A 79 11.39 -2.72 6.62
CA GLY A 79 10.82 -2.18 7.87
C GLY A 79 9.40 -1.60 7.72
N VAL A 80 8.78 -1.75 6.55
CA VAL A 80 7.41 -1.30 6.28
C VAL A 80 6.41 -2.37 6.71
N LYS A 81 5.47 -2.01 7.59
CA LYS A 81 4.35 -2.88 7.99
C LYS A 81 3.18 -2.73 7.03
N VAL A 82 2.69 -3.84 6.49
CA VAL A 82 1.52 -3.87 5.61
C VAL A 82 0.27 -4.18 6.43
N ALA A 83 -0.78 -3.38 6.27
CA ALA A 83 -2.08 -3.52 6.88
C ALA A 83 -3.16 -3.55 5.78
N TYR A 84 -4.18 -4.40 5.95
CA TYR A 84 -5.25 -4.56 4.97
C TYR A 84 -6.57 -4.03 5.54
N CYS A 85 -7.26 -3.16 4.79
CA CYS A 85 -8.59 -2.68 5.14
C CYS A 85 -9.66 -3.39 4.31
N ALA A 86 -10.49 -4.22 4.93
CA ALA A 86 -11.45 -5.08 4.24
C ALA A 86 -12.76 -4.38 3.78
N ARG A 87 -12.79 -3.05 3.64
CA ARG A 87 -14.01 -2.33 3.21
C ARG A 87 -13.96 -1.99 1.71
N SER A 88 -14.94 -2.51 0.99
CA SER A 88 -15.19 -2.35 -0.43
C SER A 88 -15.45 -0.91 -0.82
N ASN A 89 -14.39 -0.17 -1.15
CA ASN A 89 -14.52 0.94 -2.09
C ASN A 89 -13.23 1.07 -2.88
N SER A 90 -13.38 1.20 -4.20
CA SER A 90 -12.29 1.05 -5.15
C SER A 90 -11.19 2.11 -4.94
N THR A 91 -9.97 1.61 -4.79
CA THR A 91 -8.69 2.30 -4.99
C THR A 91 -8.19 3.25 -3.90
N MET A 92 -7.16 2.79 -3.18
CA MET A 92 -5.94 3.55 -2.82
C MET A 92 -5.04 2.66 -1.95
N THR A 93 -3.79 2.49 -2.34
CA THR A 93 -2.75 2.04 -1.41
C THR A 93 -2.14 3.28 -0.80
N VAL A 94 -2.06 3.35 0.52
CA VAL A 94 -1.62 4.57 1.22
C VAL A 94 -0.46 4.25 2.14
N ALA A 95 0.56 5.07 2.06
CA ALA A 95 1.73 4.99 2.91
C ALA A 95 1.68 6.06 4.00
N PHE A 96 2.01 5.64 5.21
CA PHE A 96 2.00 6.47 6.40
C PHE A 96 3.37 6.48 7.08
N SER A 97 3.80 7.67 7.46
CA SER A 97 4.91 7.84 8.39
C SER A 97 4.37 7.86 9.82
N HIS A 98 5.18 7.38 10.76
CA HIS A 98 4.92 7.59 12.17
C HIS A 98 5.26 9.04 12.49
N HIS A 99 4.38 9.73 13.20
CA HIS A 99 4.77 10.98 13.83
C HIS A 99 5.58 10.59 15.08
N ASP A 100 6.89 10.78 15.05
CA ASP A 100 7.67 10.82 16.28
C ASP A 100 7.29 12.11 17.01
N GLU A 101 6.25 12.02 17.85
CA GLU A 101 5.98 13.04 18.85
C GLU A 101 7.12 12.98 19.88
N TYR A 102 8.05 13.93 19.79
CA TYR A 102 9.01 14.25 20.84
C TYR A 102 8.29 14.71 22.11
#